data_AF-X1C3E3-F1
#
_entry.id   AF-X1C3E3-F1
#
_cell.length_a   1.000
_cell.length_b   1.000
_cell.length_c   1.000
_cell.angle_alpha   90.00
_cell.angle_beta   90.00
_cell.angle_gamma   90.00
#
_symmetry.space_group_name_H-M   'P 1'
#
loop_
_entity.id
_entity.type
_entity.pdbx_description
1 polymer ?
#
loop_
_entity_poly.entity_id
_entity_poly.type
_entity_poly.pdbx_seq_one_letter_code
_entity_poly.pdbx_strand_id
1 'polypeptide(L)'
;MDLILSITTPSSQACVEAAEGTGIPVVFAAVTDPVLAGIVSTWDTPRPENVTGVSDIPDLKGQMELIKEILPGAEDIVPDATVLGVIYNPDEVNSVVQIEQLKDIMADVGIDWLVEAHCWTTEDVY
;
A
#
# COMPACT_ATOMS: atom_id res chain seq x y z
N MET A 1 3.08 -25.49 -15.64
CA MET A 1 2.71 -24.06 -15.62
C MET A 1 3.91 -23.33 -16.17
N ASP A 2 3.73 -22.47 -17.17
CA ASP A 2 4.84 -21.75 -17.80
C ASP A 2 5.21 -20.47 -17.03
N LEU A 3 4.24 -19.88 -16.32
CA LEU A 3 4.37 -18.67 -15.51
C LEU A 3 3.18 -18.55 -14.54
N ILE A 4 3.38 -17.88 -13.41
CA ILE A 4 2.33 -17.45 -12.49
C ILE A 4 2.20 -15.93 -12.58
N LEU A 5 1.00 -15.45 -12.90
CA LEU A 5 0.64 -14.03 -12.77
C LEU A 5 -0.12 -13.87 -11.45
N SER A 6 0.48 -13.21 -10.47
CA SER A 6 -0.16 -12.92 -9.18
C SER A 6 -0.64 -11.47 -9.14
N ILE A 7 -1.82 -11.25 -8.59
CA ILE A 7 -2.43 -9.92 -8.46
C ILE A 7 -2.72 -9.70 -6.98
N THR A 8 -2.33 -8.55 -6.44
CA THR A 8 -2.34 -8.17 -5.01
C THR A 8 -1.14 -8.70 -4.21
N THR A 9 -0.77 -7.98 -3.15
CA THR A 9 0.29 -8.33 -2.21
C THR A 9 0.13 -9.71 -1.57
N PRO A 10 -0.98 -10.06 -0.90
CA PRO A 10 -1.10 -11.35 -0.22
C PRO A 10 -1.05 -12.53 -1.21
N SER A 11 -1.66 -12.37 -2.38
CA SER A 11 -1.62 -13.40 -3.42
C SER A 11 -0.21 -13.59 -3.97
N SER A 12 0.54 -12.49 -4.14
CA SER A 12 1.92 -12.54 -4.63
C SER A 12 2.86 -13.19 -3.64
N GLN A 13 2.72 -12.90 -2.34
CA GLN A 13 3.49 -13.58 -1.29
C GLN A 13 3.26 -15.11 -1.33
N ALA A 14 1.99 -15.53 -1.38
CA ALA A 14 1.65 -16.96 -1.45
C ALA A 14 2.15 -17.63 -2.74
N CYS A 15 2.08 -16.95 -3.89
CA CYS A 15 2.60 -17.47 -5.15
C CYS A 15 4.12 -17.59 -5.16
N VAL A 16 4.84 -16.63 -4.59
CA VAL A 16 6.31 -16.69 -4.46
C VAL A 16 6.72 -17.87 -3.59
N GLU A 17 6.10 -18.01 -2.41
CA GLU A 17 6.34 -19.15 -1.50
C GLU A 17 6.06 -20.50 -2.19
N ALA A 18 4.93 -20.61 -2.89
CA ALA A 18 4.57 -21.83 -3.60
C ALA A 18 5.47 -22.14 -4.82
N ALA A 19 6.08 -21.12 -5.42
CA ALA A 19 6.96 -21.27 -6.58
C ALA A 19 8.43 -21.56 -6.18
N GLU A 20 8.78 -21.47 -4.89
CA GLU A 20 10.14 -21.74 -4.42
C GLU A 20 10.64 -23.13 -4.86
N GLY A 21 11.85 -23.17 -5.43
CA GLY A 21 12.47 -24.41 -5.89
C GLY A 21 11.84 -25.03 -7.15
N THR A 22 10.73 -24.50 -7.65
CA THR A 22 10.07 -25.01 -8.87
C THR A 22 10.70 -24.48 -10.16
N GLY A 23 11.35 -23.31 -10.09
CA GLY A 23 11.86 -22.58 -11.25
C GLY A 23 10.77 -21.92 -12.10
N ILE A 24 9.50 -21.99 -11.70
CA ILE A 24 8.40 -21.32 -12.40
C ILE A 24 8.53 -19.80 -12.17
N PRO A 25 8.53 -18.97 -13.22
CA PRO A 25 8.55 -17.52 -13.07
C PRO A 25 7.26 -17.01 -12.42
N VAL A 26 7.39 -16.07 -11.49
CA VAL A 26 6.27 -15.32 -10.90
C VAL A 26 6.37 -13.87 -11.37
N VAL A 27 5.30 -13.37 -11.96
CA VAL A 27 5.14 -11.96 -12.33
C VAL A 27 4.02 -11.37 -11.47
N PHE A 28 4.35 -10.45 -10.57
CA PHE A 28 3.38 -9.80 -9.71
C PHE A 28 2.81 -8.52 -10.34
N ALA A 29 1.58 -8.18 -9.98
CA ALA A 29 0.92 -6.93 -10.30
C ALA A 29 0.08 -6.45 -9.11
N ALA A 30 -0.20 -5.14 -9.05
CA ALA A 30 -0.94 -4.51 -7.95
C ALA A 30 -0.30 -4.82 -6.57
N VAL A 31 1.01 -4.66 -6.48
CA VAL A 31 1.78 -4.80 -5.23
C VAL A 31 2.37 -3.45 -4.88
N THR A 32 1.99 -2.90 -3.73
CA THR A 32 2.38 -1.53 -3.37
C THR A 32 3.88 -1.40 -3.16
N ASP A 33 4.44 -2.19 -2.24
CA ASP A 33 5.88 -2.25 -2.03
C ASP A 33 6.34 -3.71 -1.99
N PRO A 34 6.88 -4.24 -3.10
CA PRO A 34 7.30 -5.63 -3.19
C PRO A 34 8.54 -5.93 -2.33
N VAL A 35 9.32 -4.92 -1.94
CA VAL A 35 10.48 -5.09 -1.07
C VAL A 35 10.03 -5.26 0.37
N LEU A 36 9.21 -4.33 0.87
CA LEU A 36 8.68 -4.39 2.23
C LEU A 36 7.70 -5.56 2.42
N ALA A 37 7.01 -5.99 1.36
CA ALA A 37 6.22 -7.21 1.36
C ALA A 37 7.05 -8.51 1.34
N GLY A 38 8.37 -8.44 1.21
CA GLY A 38 9.25 -9.61 1.15
C GLY A 38 9.11 -10.44 -0.14
N ILE A 39 8.50 -9.88 -1.19
CA ILE A 39 8.32 -10.53 -2.50
C ILE A 39 9.63 -10.48 -3.29
N VAL A 40 10.37 -9.37 -3.18
CA VAL A 40 11.71 -9.21 -3.76
C VAL A 40 12.68 -8.57 -2.77
N SER A 41 13.98 -8.77 -2.95
CA SER A 41 14.99 -8.18 -2.06
C SER A 41 15.23 -6.68 -2.24
N THR A 42 15.09 -6.18 -3.47
CA THR A 42 15.37 -4.78 -3.86
C THR A 42 14.62 -4.44 -5.14
N TRP A 43 14.43 -3.15 -5.41
CA TRP A 43 13.83 -2.67 -6.66
C TRP A 43 14.66 -2.93 -7.91
N ASP A 44 15.99 -2.78 -7.83
CA ASP A 44 16.85 -2.82 -9.02
C ASP A 44 17.25 -4.25 -9.44
N THR A 45 17.71 -5.05 -8.48
CA THR A 45 18.17 -6.43 -8.72
C THR A 45 17.42 -7.39 -7.79
N PRO A 46 16.12 -7.62 -8.06
CA PRO A 46 15.27 -8.42 -7.20
C PRO A 46 15.79 -9.86 -7.10
N ARG A 47 15.94 -10.35 -5.88
CA ARG A 47 15.99 -11.78 -5.57
C ARG A 47 14.67 -12.19 -4.94
N PRO A 48 14.16 -13.41 -5.22
CA PRO A 48 14.77 -14.42 -6.10
C PRO A 48 14.67 -14.07 -7.60
N GLU A 49 15.60 -14.60 -8.41
CA GLU A 49 15.81 -14.18 -9.81
C GLU A 49 14.63 -14.52 -10.74
N ASN A 50 13.72 -15.40 -10.33
CA ASN A 50 12.52 -15.80 -11.06
C ASN A 50 11.27 -14.99 -10.65
N VAL A 51 11.41 -13.95 -9.83
CA VAL A 51 10.30 -13.11 -9.38
C VAL A 51 10.51 -11.68 -9.84
N THR A 52 9.54 -11.12 -10.54
CA THR A 52 9.53 -9.73 -11.01
C THR A 52 8.10 -9.23 -11.13
N GLY A 53 7.88 -7.98 -11.53
CA GLY A 53 6.52 -7.47 -11.66
C GLY A 53 6.44 -5.96 -11.75
N VAL A 54 5.23 -5.46 -11.48
CA VAL A 54 4.92 -4.02 -11.45
C VAL A 54 4.27 -3.65 -10.12
N SER A 55 4.68 -2.50 -9.60
CA SER A 55 4.12 -1.92 -8.39
C SER A 55 3.02 -0.92 -8.73
N ASP A 56 2.06 -0.79 -7.82
CA ASP A 56 1.01 0.23 -7.82
C ASP A 56 1.20 1.28 -6.72
N ILE A 57 2.44 1.53 -6.29
CA ILE A 57 2.77 2.50 -5.24
C ILE A 57 2.08 3.85 -5.51
N PRO A 58 1.28 4.38 -4.56
CA PRO A 58 0.48 5.57 -4.79
C PRO A 58 1.30 6.86 -4.66
N ASP A 59 0.89 7.89 -5.41
CA ASP A 59 1.29 9.27 -5.13
C ASP A 59 0.45 9.82 -3.97
N LEU A 60 0.88 9.53 -2.73
CA LEU A 60 0.17 9.97 -1.52
C LEU A 60 0.09 11.50 -1.43
N LYS A 61 1.13 12.22 -1.87
CA LYS A 61 1.12 13.68 -1.84
C LYS A 61 0.04 14.24 -2.76
N GLY A 62 -0.01 13.76 -4.01
CA GLY A 62 -1.06 14.15 -4.96
C GLY A 62 -2.46 13.80 -4.45
N GLN A 63 -2.64 12.66 -3.78
CA GLN A 63 -3.92 12.32 -3.15
C GLN A 63 -4.31 13.32 -2.04
N MET A 64 -3.36 13.74 -1.20
CA MET A 64 -3.63 14.72 -0.14
C MET A 64 -3.92 16.11 -0.69
N GLU A 65 -3.21 16.54 -1.74
CA GLU A 65 -3.50 17.79 -2.45
C GLU A 65 -4.92 17.77 -3.04
N LEU A 66 -5.33 16.65 -3.62
CA LEU A 66 -6.68 16.47 -4.16
C LEU A 66 -7.76 16.52 -3.07
N ILE A 67 -7.54 15.88 -1.91
CA ILE A 67 -8.49 15.94 -0.78
C ILE A 67 -8.72 17.39 -0.36
N LYS A 68 -7.66 18.21 -0.31
CA LYS A 68 -7.77 19.64 0.01
C LYS A 68 -8.56 20.42 -1.04
N GLU A 69 -8.36 20.11 -2.32
CA GLU A 69 -9.08 20.79 -3.41
C GLU A 69 -10.58 20.44 -3.42
N ILE A 70 -10.94 19.18 -3.13
CA ILE A 70 -12.32 18.70 -3.14
C ILE A 70 -13.11 19.17 -1.91
N LEU A 71 -12.43 19.44 -0.79
CA LEU A 71 -13.04 19.93 0.45
C LEU A 71 -12.72 21.41 0.72
N PRO A 72 -13.07 22.36 -0.18
CA PRO A 72 -12.84 23.77 0.06
C PRO A 72 -13.72 24.21 1.25
N GLY A 73 -13.08 24.76 2.28
CA GLY A 73 -13.76 25.12 3.53
C GLY A 73 -13.81 23.99 4.57
N ALA A 74 -12.99 22.94 4.43
CA ALA A 74 -12.73 22.03 5.55
C ALA A 74 -12.37 22.84 6.80
N GLU A 75 -11.59 23.90 6.69
CA GLU A 75 -11.27 24.83 7.79
C GLU A 75 -12.50 25.50 8.46
N ASP A 76 -13.63 25.64 7.75
CA ASP A 76 -14.88 26.24 8.26
C ASP A 76 -15.91 25.19 8.75
N ILE A 77 -15.86 23.95 8.24
CA ILE A 77 -16.80 22.85 8.56
C ILE A 77 -16.18 21.84 9.55
N VAL A 78 -14.86 21.67 9.44
CA VAL A 78 -13.95 20.85 10.24
C VAL A 78 -12.80 21.79 10.65
N PRO A 79 -12.97 22.62 11.69
CA PRO A 79 -11.93 23.56 12.13
C PRO A 79 -10.55 22.90 12.35
N ASP A 80 -10.53 21.57 12.47
CA ASP A 80 -9.38 20.68 12.47
C ASP A 80 -9.18 19.97 11.10
N ALA A 81 -9.09 20.69 9.97
CA ALA A 81 -8.67 20.13 8.66
C ALA A 81 -7.26 19.49 8.68
N THR A 82 -6.66 19.47 9.86
CA THR A 82 -5.42 18.86 10.28
C THR A 82 -5.60 17.42 10.76
N VAL A 83 -6.83 16.92 10.97
CA VAL A 83 -7.11 15.55 11.41
C VAL A 83 -7.56 14.70 10.22
N LEU A 84 -6.75 13.71 9.85
CA LEU A 84 -7.10 12.72 8.83
C LEU A 84 -7.50 11.40 9.48
N GLY A 85 -8.67 10.86 9.13
CA GLY A 85 -9.09 9.52 9.52
C GLY A 85 -8.74 8.51 8.42
N VAL A 86 -8.09 7.41 8.78
CA VAL A 86 -7.81 6.31 7.85
C VAL A 86 -8.25 4.99 8.47
N ILE A 87 -9.04 4.25 7.70
CA ILE A 87 -9.46 2.89 8.02
C ILE A 87 -8.65 1.94 7.12
N TYR A 88 -7.95 0.97 7.70
CA TYR A 88 -7.11 0.04 6.94
C TYR A 88 -7.02 -1.34 7.59
N ASN A 89 -6.54 -2.33 6.83
CA ASN A 89 -6.25 -3.66 7.34
C ASN A 89 -4.80 -3.74 7.87
N PRO A 90 -4.58 -3.88 9.20
CA PRO A 90 -3.24 -3.94 9.76
C PRO A 90 -2.49 -5.23 9.41
N ASP A 91 -3.18 -6.28 8.96
CA ASP A 91 -2.57 -7.55 8.55
C ASP A 91 -2.05 -7.49 7.10
N GLU A 92 -2.35 -6.41 6.37
CA GLU A 92 -1.88 -6.19 5.00
C GLU A 92 -0.67 -5.25 4.97
N VAL A 93 0.48 -5.79 4.60
CA VAL A 93 1.74 -5.01 4.53
C VAL A 93 1.61 -3.81 3.60
N ASN A 94 0.90 -3.92 2.47
CA ASN A 94 0.63 -2.80 1.57
C ASN A 94 -0.08 -1.64 2.26
N SER A 95 -1.00 -1.93 3.19
CA SER A 95 -1.72 -0.90 3.94
C SER A 95 -0.81 -0.25 4.97
N VAL A 96 -0.07 -1.05 5.74
CA VAL A 96 0.89 -0.56 6.74
C VAL A 96 1.93 0.36 6.11
N VAL A 97 2.48 -0.02 4.95
CA VAL A 97 3.46 0.80 4.22
C VAL A 97 2.88 2.16 3.84
N GLN A 98 1.65 2.21 3.33
CA GLN A 98 1.02 3.47 2.96
C GLN A 98 0.75 4.36 4.19
N ILE A 99 0.37 3.78 5.32
CA ILE A 99 0.18 4.51 6.58
C ILE A 99 1.49 5.12 7.06
N GLU A 100 2.59 4.37 7.04
CA GLU A 100 3.90 4.89 7.46
C GLU A 100 4.41 5.98 6.49
N GLN A 101 4.28 5.78 5.18
CA GLN A 101 4.61 6.82 4.18
C GLN A 101 3.73 8.07 4.32
N LEU A 102 2.45 7.90 4.67
CA LEU A 102 1.55 9.01 4.96
C LEU A 102 2.05 9.78 6.18
N LYS A 103 2.40 9.10 7.27
CA LYS A 103 2.97 9.72 8.49
C LYS A 103 4.21 10.55 8.20
N ASP A 104 5.07 10.09 7.29
CA ASP A 104 6.28 10.83 6.88
C ASP A 104 5.96 12.15 6.17
N ILE A 105 4.86 12.24 5.43
CA ILE A 105 4.50 13.43 4.64
C ILE A 105 3.43 14.31 5.28
N MET A 106 2.82 13.87 6.40
CA MET A 106 1.69 14.55 7.06
C MET A 106 1.92 16.04 7.29
N ALA A 107 3.08 16.42 7.84
CA ALA A 107 3.41 17.82 8.11
C ALA A 107 3.52 18.66 6.82
N ASP A 108 4.12 18.09 5.77
CA ASP A 108 4.27 18.76 4.46
C ASP A 108 2.92 18.98 3.77
N VAL A 109 1.96 18.09 4.04
CA VAL A 109 0.60 18.17 3.52
C VAL A 109 -0.37 18.75 4.55
N GLY A 110 0.10 19.43 5.60
CA GLY A 110 -0.74 20.18 6.54
C GLY A 110 -1.75 19.34 7.34
N ILE A 111 -1.39 18.09 7.64
CA ILE A 111 -2.11 17.20 8.54
C ILE A 111 -1.32 17.12 9.83
N ASP A 112 -1.93 17.48 10.96
CA ASP A 112 -1.30 17.45 12.29
C ASP A 112 -1.55 16.13 13.02
N TRP A 113 -2.65 15.44 12.70
CA TRP A 113 -3.07 14.24 13.43
C TRP A 113 -3.68 13.19 12.50
N LEU A 114 -3.28 11.93 12.70
CA LEU A 114 -3.82 10.76 12.01
C LEU A 114 -4.64 9.94 13.01
N VAL A 115 -5.90 9.69 12.69
CA VAL A 115 -6.75 8.74 13.41
C VAL A 115 -6.77 7.44 12.63
N GLU A 116 -6.19 6.39 13.21
CA GLU A 116 -6.16 5.05 12.64
C GLU A 116 -7.31 4.21 13.19
N ALA A 117 -8.00 3.51 12.30
CA ALA A 117 -8.98 2.47 12.65
C ALA A 117 -8.72 1.21 11.83
N HIS A 118 -8.88 0.05 12.46
CA HIS A 118 -8.57 -1.23 11.83
C HIS A 118 -9.85 -1.90 11.30
N CYS A 119 -9.77 -2.48 10.10
CA CYS A 119 -10.78 -3.37 9.53
C CYS A 119 -10.09 -4.62 8.97
N TRP A 120 -10.55 -5.81 9.34
CA TRP A 120 -9.97 -7.07 8.86
C TRP A 120 -10.77 -7.67 7.74
N THR A 121 -12.07 -7.36 7.72
CA THR A 121 -13.01 -7.89 6.74
C THR A 121 -13.86 -6.77 6.19
N THR A 122 -14.49 -7.03 5.05
CA THR A 122 -15.46 -6.09 4.48
C THR A 122 -16.66 -5.85 5.40
N GLU A 123 -16.97 -6.76 6.32
CA GLU A 123 -18.08 -6.59 7.29
C GLU A 123 -17.81 -5.46 8.29
N ASP A 124 -16.54 -5.15 8.57
CA ASP A 124 -16.16 -4.14 9.58
C ASP A 124 -16.44 -2.70 9.13
N VAL A 125 -16.76 -2.47 7.85
CA VAL A 125 -16.97 -1.14 7.26
C VAL A 125 -18.40 -0.90 6.75
N TYR A 126 -19.33 -1.81 7.05
CA TYR A 126 -20.76 -1.69 6.72
C TYR A 126 -21.62 -1.17 7.88
#